data_AF-A0AA44Q5W5-F1
#
_entry.id   AF-A0AA44Q5W5-F1
#
_cell.length_a   1.000
_cell.length_b   1.000
_cell.length_c   1.000
_cell.angle_alpha   90.00
_cell.angle_beta   90.00
_cell.angle_gamma   90.00
#
_symmetry.space_group_name_H-M   'P 1'
#
loop_
_entity.id
_entity.type
_entity.pdbx_description
1 polymer ?
#
loop_
_entity_poly.entity_id
_entity_poly.type
_entity_poly.pdbx_seq_one_letter_code
_entity_poly.pdbx_strand_id
1 'polypeptide(L)'
;IFGPVIPIAALFYLGDSGFVKIIGDYLPKGSHGIINDLGIALSQTVPLNQYVSAITLTGVGVITGLDGSGFSGISLAGSIANLFGTALGHGTATLTALGQIAAIWTGGGTLIPWALIPAAAICKVDPFELARRNFLPVLIGLIVTTVVAMFLL
;
A
#
# COMPACT_ATOMS: atom_id res chain seq x y z
N ILE A 1 19.07 2.62 4.28
CA ILE A 1 17.94 2.45 3.31
C ILE A 1 16.73 1.81 4.00
N PHE A 2 16.83 0.64 4.65
CA PHE A 2 15.70 0.00 5.36
C PHE A 2 15.29 0.57 6.73
N GLY A 3 16.00 1.54 7.28
CA GLY A 3 15.72 2.11 8.61
C GLY A 3 14.26 2.56 8.79
N PRO A 4 13.65 3.28 7.83
CA PRO A 4 12.24 3.69 7.91
C PRO A 4 11.22 2.54 7.84
N VAL A 5 11.57 1.40 7.25
CA VAL A 5 10.66 0.24 7.12
C VAL A 5 10.36 -0.39 8.48
N ILE A 6 11.34 -0.38 9.39
CA ILE A 6 11.23 -1.03 10.71
C ILE A 6 10.05 -0.49 11.52
N PRO A 7 9.93 0.83 11.80
CA PRO A 7 8.81 1.35 12.58
C PRO A 7 7.45 1.18 11.89
N ILE A 8 7.39 1.28 10.55
CA ILE A 8 6.16 1.10 9.78
C ILE A 8 5.69 -0.36 9.87
N ALA A 9 6.57 -1.31 9.58
CA ALA A 9 6.27 -2.74 9.67
C ALA A 9 5.91 -3.13 11.11
N ALA A 10 6.60 -2.59 12.11
CA ALA A 10 6.28 -2.81 13.51
C ALA A 10 4.86 -2.31 13.84
N LEU A 11 4.47 -1.12 13.40
CA LEU A 11 3.12 -0.58 13.61
C LEU A 11 2.04 -1.50 13.04
N PHE A 12 2.19 -1.98 11.81
CA PHE A 12 1.15 -2.82 11.18
C PHE A 12 1.16 -4.25 11.68
N TYR A 13 2.33 -4.87 11.87
CA TYR A 13 2.40 -6.23 12.40
C TYR A 13 1.98 -6.31 13.86
N LEU A 14 2.48 -5.42 14.73
CA LEU A 14 2.05 -5.36 16.13
C LEU A 14 0.67 -4.74 16.27
N GLY A 15 0.17 -3.99 15.28
CA GLY A 15 -1.15 -3.39 15.32
C GLY A 15 -2.29 -4.33 14.91
N ASP A 16 -1.96 -5.49 14.34
CA ASP A 16 -2.91 -6.56 13.97
C ASP A 16 -2.66 -7.81 14.85
N SER A 17 -2.63 -9.01 14.27
CA SER A 17 -2.49 -10.29 14.96
C SER A 17 -1.15 -10.47 15.69
N GLY A 18 -0.14 -9.66 15.38
CA GLY A 18 1.14 -9.66 16.08
C GLY A 18 1.04 -9.15 17.52
N PHE A 19 0.06 -8.28 17.85
CA PHE A 19 -0.12 -7.79 19.22
C PHE A 19 -0.31 -8.94 20.20
N VAL A 20 -1.32 -9.77 19.95
CA VAL A 20 -1.71 -10.86 20.84
C VAL A 20 -0.63 -11.93 20.89
N LYS A 21 0.06 -12.18 19.77
CA LYS A 21 1.13 -13.19 19.68
C LYS A 21 2.41 -12.80 20.41
N ILE A 22 2.75 -11.50 20.45
CA ILE A 22 4.04 -11.02 20.96
C ILE A 22 3.89 -10.33 22.32
N ILE A 23 2.90 -9.45 22.46
CA ILE A 23 2.64 -8.68 23.68
C ILE A 23 1.72 -9.47 24.62
N GLY A 24 0.63 -10.02 24.09
CA GLY A 24 -0.38 -10.77 24.85
C GLY A 24 -1.78 -10.15 24.78
N ASP A 25 -2.74 -10.77 25.48
CA ASP A 25 -4.15 -10.35 25.47
C ASP A 25 -4.42 -9.21 26.46
N TYR A 26 -3.91 -8.03 26.13
CA TYR A 26 -4.09 -6.80 26.92
C TYR A 26 -5.07 -5.81 26.28
N LEU A 27 -5.61 -6.14 25.11
CA LEU A 27 -6.57 -5.28 24.43
C LEU A 27 -7.95 -5.36 25.12
N PRO A 28 -8.76 -4.28 25.06
CA PRO A 28 -10.10 -4.29 25.62
C PRO A 28 -10.96 -5.42 25.03
N LYS A 29 -11.88 -5.96 25.84
CA LYS A 29 -12.84 -6.97 25.38
C LYS A 29 -13.64 -6.42 24.20
N GLY A 30 -13.57 -7.09 23.05
CA GLY A 30 -14.21 -6.67 21.79
C GLY A 30 -13.30 -5.97 20.80
N SER A 31 -12.02 -5.76 21.13
CA SER A 31 -11.01 -5.29 20.18
C SER A 31 -10.73 -6.34 19.11
N HIS A 32 -10.57 -5.90 17.87
CA HIS A 32 -10.15 -6.74 16.74
C HIS A 32 -8.66 -6.51 16.38
N GLY A 33 -7.89 -5.87 17.28
CA GLY A 33 -6.54 -5.37 17.02
C GLY A 33 -6.55 -3.86 16.77
N ILE A 34 -5.47 -3.19 17.17
CA ILE A 34 -5.37 -1.71 17.18
C ILE A 34 -5.68 -1.10 15.82
N ILE A 35 -5.12 -1.66 14.74
CA ILE A 35 -5.31 -1.14 13.38
C ILE A 35 -6.73 -1.40 12.88
N ASN A 36 -7.31 -2.55 13.21
CA ASN A 36 -8.68 -2.89 12.83
C ASN A 36 -9.68 -1.98 13.57
N ASP A 37 -9.50 -1.78 14.88
CA ASP A 37 -10.34 -0.88 15.67
C ASP A 37 -10.22 0.58 15.20
N LEU A 38 -9.00 1.03 14.89
CA LEU A 38 -8.78 2.37 14.35
C LEU A 38 -9.57 2.58 13.07
N GLY A 39 -9.57 1.63 12.15
CA GLY A 39 -10.32 1.83 10.92
C GLY A 39 -11.82 1.57 11.04
N ILE A 40 -12.30 0.79 12.02
CA ILE A 40 -13.73 0.80 12.37
C ILE A 40 -14.13 2.21 12.87
N ALA A 41 -13.29 2.86 13.69
CA ALA A 41 -13.55 4.24 14.11
C ALA A 41 -13.47 5.24 12.94
N LEU A 42 -12.53 5.04 12.00
CA LEU A 42 -12.43 5.88 10.80
C LEU A 42 -13.60 5.65 9.83
N SER A 43 -14.11 4.42 9.69
CA SER A 43 -15.25 4.14 8.80
C SER A 43 -16.55 4.79 9.26
N GLN A 44 -16.69 5.05 10.57
CA GLN A 44 -17.83 5.77 11.14
C GLN A 44 -17.76 7.29 10.92
N THR A 45 -16.56 7.83 10.67
CA THR A 45 -16.32 9.28 10.54
C THR A 45 -16.05 9.72 9.11
N VAL A 46 -15.50 8.83 8.29
CA VAL A 46 -15.21 9.05 6.87
C VAL A 46 -16.22 8.24 6.05
N PRO A 47 -16.95 8.85 5.10
CA PRO A 47 -17.84 8.11 4.20
C PRO A 47 -17.02 7.22 3.27
N LEU A 48 -16.71 6.00 3.72
CA LEU A 48 -16.02 5.01 2.92
C LEU A 48 -16.95 4.55 1.79
N ASN A 49 -16.53 4.82 0.56
CA ASN A 49 -17.13 4.32 -0.67
C ASN A 49 -16.02 3.79 -1.58
N GLN A 50 -16.39 3.08 -2.65
CA GLN A 50 -15.45 2.46 -3.58
C GLN A 50 -14.40 3.45 -4.14
N TYR A 51 -14.78 4.71 -4.37
CA TYR A 51 -13.89 5.74 -4.89
C TYR A 51 -12.84 6.16 -3.87
N VAL A 52 -13.27 6.46 -2.64
CA VAL A 52 -12.37 6.84 -1.54
C VAL A 52 -11.41 5.70 -1.23
N SER A 53 -11.92 4.47 -1.11
CA SER A 53 -11.11 3.29 -0.82
C SER A 53 -10.05 3.04 -1.90
N ALA A 54 -10.42 3.10 -3.19
CA ALA A 54 -9.47 2.90 -4.29
C ALA A 54 -8.37 3.98 -4.33
N ILE A 55 -8.74 5.25 -4.15
CA ILE A 55 -7.78 6.36 -4.13
C ILE A 55 -6.83 6.22 -2.94
N THR A 56 -7.36 5.93 -1.75
CA THR A 56 -6.55 5.77 -0.55
C THR A 56 -5.57 4.61 -0.69
N LEU A 57 -6.00 3.44 -1.20
CA LEU A 57 -5.08 2.30 -1.37
C LEU A 57 -4.00 2.59 -2.41
N THR A 58 -4.35 3.26 -3.50
CA THR A 58 -3.37 3.70 -4.50
C THR A 58 -2.35 4.65 -3.86
N GLY A 59 -2.82 5.64 -3.10
CA GLY A 59 -1.97 6.61 -2.40
C GLY A 59 -1.04 5.95 -1.37
N VAL A 60 -1.56 5.02 -0.58
CA VAL A 60 -0.75 4.23 0.38
C VAL A 60 0.33 3.44 -0.36
N GLY A 61 -0.02 2.78 -1.47
CA GLY A 61 0.96 2.07 -2.30
C GLY A 61 2.04 2.99 -2.83
N VAL A 62 1.67 4.13 -3.41
CA VAL A 62 2.63 5.13 -3.89
C VAL A 62 3.57 5.59 -2.77
N ILE A 63 3.02 6.04 -1.63
CA ILE A 63 3.80 6.57 -0.51
C ILE A 63 4.77 5.51 0.04
N THR A 64 4.30 4.27 0.23
CA THR A 64 5.16 3.19 0.72
C THR A 64 6.24 2.83 -0.27
N GLY A 65 5.95 2.82 -1.57
CA GLY A 65 6.93 2.59 -2.62
C GLY A 65 7.98 3.70 -2.76
N LEU A 66 7.76 4.91 -2.21
CA LEU A 66 8.78 5.97 -2.25
C LEU A 66 10.07 5.61 -1.52
N ASP A 67 10.05 4.61 -0.62
CA ASP A 67 11.25 4.09 0.06
C ASP A 67 12.16 3.25 -0.86
N GLY A 68 11.74 3.02 -2.10
CA GLY A 68 12.46 2.24 -3.11
C GLY A 68 12.21 0.75 -3.05
N SER A 69 11.33 0.26 -2.18
CA SER A 69 10.91 -1.15 -2.15
C SER A 69 9.49 -1.30 -2.66
N GLY A 70 9.28 -2.15 -3.66
CA GLY A 70 7.94 -2.54 -4.09
C GLY A 70 7.18 -3.40 -3.08
N PHE A 71 7.86 -3.85 -2.02
CA PHE A 71 7.32 -4.83 -1.06
C PHE A 71 7.08 -4.24 0.34
N SER A 72 7.61 -3.05 0.63
CA SER A 72 7.52 -2.41 1.95
C SER A 72 6.07 -2.14 2.37
N GLY A 73 5.21 -1.83 1.39
CA GLY A 73 3.80 -1.54 1.61
C GLY A 73 2.87 -2.74 1.64
N ILE A 74 3.33 -3.99 1.47
CA ILE A 74 2.43 -5.15 1.30
C ILE A 74 1.54 -5.40 2.52
N SER A 75 2.14 -5.41 3.71
CA SER A 75 1.39 -5.63 4.96
C SER A 75 0.40 -4.49 5.19
N LEU A 76 0.84 -3.26 5.00
CA LEU A 76 0.02 -2.06 5.13
C LEU A 76 -1.16 -2.05 4.15
N ALA A 77 -0.90 -2.29 2.86
CA ALA A 77 -1.94 -2.38 1.84
C ALA A 77 -2.96 -3.47 2.17
N GLY A 78 -2.50 -4.65 2.62
CA GLY A 78 -3.37 -5.75 3.05
C GLY A 78 -4.24 -5.39 4.25
N SER A 79 -3.66 -4.78 5.30
CA SER A 79 -4.41 -4.37 6.49
C SER A 79 -5.48 -3.32 6.18
N ILE A 80 -5.15 -2.28 5.41
CA ILE A 80 -6.13 -1.24 5.03
C ILE A 80 -7.19 -1.82 4.07
N ALA A 81 -6.79 -2.66 3.11
CA ALA A 81 -7.73 -3.30 2.21
C ALA A 81 -8.70 -4.25 2.93
N ASN A 82 -8.24 -5.00 3.93
CA ASN A 82 -9.10 -5.84 4.76
C ASN A 82 -10.13 -4.98 5.50
N LEU A 83 -9.66 -3.86 6.04
CA LEU A 83 -10.50 -2.94 6.79
C LEU A 83 -11.57 -2.29 5.91
N PHE A 84 -11.17 -1.72 4.79
CA PHE A 84 -12.09 -1.07 3.85
C PHE A 84 -13.01 -2.09 3.19
N GLY A 85 -12.51 -3.27 2.83
CA GLY A 85 -13.34 -4.32 2.26
C GLY A 85 -14.37 -4.86 3.25
N THR A 86 -14.04 -4.93 4.55
CA THR A 86 -15.02 -5.26 5.60
C THR A 86 -16.08 -4.16 5.74
N ALA A 87 -15.67 -2.88 5.70
CA ALA A 87 -16.60 -1.75 5.78
C ALA A 87 -17.52 -1.63 4.55
N LEU A 88 -17.01 -1.94 3.34
CA LEU A 88 -17.79 -1.98 2.10
C LEU A 88 -18.61 -3.26 1.96
N GLY A 89 -18.19 -4.35 2.61
CA GLY A 89 -18.77 -5.70 2.47
C GLY A 89 -18.23 -6.51 1.28
N HIS A 90 -17.31 -5.97 0.49
CA HIS A 90 -16.67 -6.62 -0.66
C HIS A 90 -15.34 -5.93 -1.02
N GLY A 91 -14.60 -6.49 -1.99
CA GLY A 91 -13.49 -5.77 -2.63
C GLY A 91 -12.13 -5.86 -1.94
N THR A 92 -11.97 -6.61 -0.84
CA THR A 92 -10.69 -6.77 -0.13
C THR A 92 -9.54 -7.20 -1.06
N ALA A 93 -9.80 -8.19 -1.93
CA ALA A 93 -8.79 -8.67 -2.88
C ALA A 93 -8.41 -7.58 -3.90
N THR A 94 -9.40 -6.89 -4.47
CA THR A 94 -9.20 -5.79 -5.43
C THR A 94 -8.41 -4.63 -4.81
N LEU A 95 -8.78 -4.22 -3.59
CA LEU A 95 -8.09 -3.17 -2.85
C LEU A 95 -6.65 -3.55 -2.48
N THR A 96 -6.44 -4.80 -2.07
CA THR A 96 -5.10 -5.32 -1.75
C THR A 96 -4.22 -5.29 -3.00
N ALA A 97 -4.73 -5.83 -4.11
CA ALA A 97 -4.02 -5.86 -5.38
C ALA A 97 -3.69 -4.44 -5.87
N LEU A 98 -4.63 -3.51 -5.78
CA LEU A 98 -4.44 -2.11 -6.16
C LEU A 98 -3.29 -1.46 -5.37
N GLY A 99 -3.30 -1.59 -4.04
CA GLY A 99 -2.25 -1.04 -3.18
C GLY A 99 -0.87 -1.66 -3.46
N GLN A 100 -0.81 -2.98 -3.69
CA GLN A 100 0.43 -3.68 -4.03
C GLN A 100 0.98 -3.28 -5.40
N ILE A 101 0.13 -3.20 -6.42
CA ILE A 101 0.52 -2.72 -7.76
C ILE A 101 1.08 -1.31 -7.65
N ALA A 102 0.40 -0.41 -6.92
CA ALA A 102 0.86 0.96 -6.74
C ALA A 102 2.23 1.05 -6.04
N ALA A 103 2.47 0.21 -5.03
CA ALA A 103 3.77 0.12 -4.35
C ALA A 103 4.87 -0.38 -5.29
N ILE A 104 4.62 -1.46 -6.04
CA ILE A 104 5.60 -2.03 -6.98
C ILE A 104 5.91 -1.05 -8.10
N TRP A 105 4.89 -0.37 -8.65
CA TRP A 105 5.06 0.60 -9.73
C TRP A 105 5.63 1.94 -9.24
N THR A 106 5.77 2.16 -7.95
CA THR A 106 6.48 3.32 -7.43
C THR A 106 7.89 2.94 -7.00
N GLY A 107 8.01 1.97 -6.09
CA GLY A 107 9.26 1.56 -5.47
C GLY A 107 10.02 0.44 -6.15
N GLY A 108 9.34 -0.46 -6.85
CA GLY A 108 9.92 -1.64 -7.49
C GLY A 108 10.89 -1.36 -8.65
N GLY A 109 11.17 -0.08 -8.97
CA GLY A 109 12.20 0.32 -9.93
C GLY A 109 11.70 1.04 -11.17
N THR A 110 10.43 1.46 -11.19
CA THR A 110 9.82 2.21 -12.28
C THR A 110 9.95 3.72 -12.11
N LEU A 111 9.68 4.25 -10.91
CA LEU A 111 9.84 5.67 -10.58
C LEU A 111 11.04 5.91 -9.66
N ILE A 112 11.11 5.18 -8.55
CA ILE A 112 12.20 5.32 -7.59
C ILE A 112 13.40 4.48 -8.04
N PRO A 113 14.62 5.07 -8.03
CA PRO A 113 15.79 4.43 -8.63
C PRO A 113 16.42 3.37 -7.72
N TRP A 114 15.66 2.32 -7.38
CA TRP A 114 16.21 1.14 -6.71
C TRP A 114 16.58 0.06 -7.73
N ALA A 115 15.61 -0.62 -8.34
CA ALA A 115 15.88 -1.57 -9.43
C ALA A 115 16.14 -0.89 -10.78
N LEU A 116 15.86 0.41 -10.88
CA LEU A 116 16.10 1.20 -12.09
C LEU A 116 17.60 1.33 -12.40
N ILE A 117 18.45 1.51 -11.38
CA ILE A 117 19.90 1.67 -11.54
C ILE A 117 20.56 0.43 -12.17
N PRO A 118 20.36 -0.80 -11.64
CA PRO A 118 20.94 -1.98 -12.27
C PRO A 118 20.35 -2.24 -13.66
N ALA A 119 19.06 -1.98 -13.89
CA ALA A 119 18.46 -2.10 -15.22
C ALA A 119 19.09 -1.12 -16.23
N ALA A 120 19.27 0.14 -15.84
CA ALA A 120 19.93 1.15 -16.65
C ALA A 120 21.39 0.78 -16.97
N ALA A 121 22.11 0.22 -15.99
CA ALA A 121 23.50 -0.25 -16.17
C ALA A 121 23.59 -1.39 -17.19
N ILE A 122 22.70 -2.38 -17.13
CA ILE A 122 22.64 -3.49 -18.09
C ILE A 122 22.31 -2.98 -19.50
N CYS A 123 21.34 -2.07 -19.59
CA CYS A 123 20.90 -1.46 -20.84
C CYS A 123 21.85 -0.37 -21.36
N LYS A 124 22.89 0.01 -20.60
CA LYS A 124 23.84 1.10 -20.91
C LYS A 124 23.15 2.43 -21.20
N VAL A 125 22.12 2.76 -20.43
CA VAL A 125 21.38 4.04 -20.51
C VAL A 125 21.54 4.83 -19.22
N ASP A 126 21.27 6.13 -19.27
CA ASP A 126 21.26 6.97 -18.08
C ASP A 126 20.05 6.63 -17.17
N PRO A 127 20.25 6.36 -15.87
CA PRO A 127 19.17 6.08 -14.93
C PRO A 127 18.16 7.22 -14.79
N PHE A 128 18.60 8.48 -14.83
CA PHE A 128 17.68 9.60 -14.69
C PHE A 128 16.78 9.75 -15.92
N GLU A 129 17.34 9.57 -17.12
CA GLU A 129 16.59 9.56 -18.36
C GLU A 129 15.57 8.41 -18.40
N LEU A 130 15.97 7.21 -17.95
CA LEU A 130 15.05 6.08 -17.85
C LEU A 130 13.91 6.36 -16.87
N ALA A 131 14.20 6.94 -15.70
CA ALA A 131 13.18 7.35 -14.73
C ALA A 131 12.20 8.39 -15.30
N ARG A 132 12.70 9.39 -16.03
CA ARG A 132 11.86 10.40 -16.71
C ARG A 132 10.95 9.78 -17.75
N ARG A 133 11.46 8.84 -18.55
CA ARG A 133 10.67 8.13 -19.57
C ARG A 133 9.59 7.26 -18.96
N ASN A 134 9.85 6.67 -17.79
CA ASN A 134 8.87 5.86 -17.07
C ASN A 134 7.79 6.71 -16.37
N PHE A 135 8.08 7.96 -16.02
CA PHE A 135 7.19 8.79 -15.21
C PHE A 135 5.76 8.87 -15.76
N LEU A 136 5.62 9.25 -17.03
CA LEU A 136 4.30 9.45 -17.64
C LEU A 136 3.55 8.12 -17.86
N PRO A 137 4.16 7.06 -18.44
CA PRO A 137 3.52 5.75 -18.54
C PRO A 137 3.04 5.19 -17.20
N VAL A 138 3.86 5.31 -16.15
CA VAL A 138 3.51 4.80 -14.83
C VAL A 138 2.37 5.58 -14.21
N LEU A 139 2.39 6.92 -14.26
CA LEU A 139 1.29 7.73 -13.74
C LEU A 139 -0.03 7.44 -14.46
N ILE A 140 0.01 7.35 -15.79
CA ILE A 140 -1.18 6.98 -16.58
C ILE A 140 -1.66 5.60 -16.17
N GLY A 141 -0.76 4.63 -16.07
CA GLY A 141 -1.08 3.28 -15.63
C GLY A 141 -1.71 3.25 -14.25
N LEU A 142 -1.17 3.99 -13.27
CA LEU A 142 -1.73 4.09 -11.93
C LEU A 142 -3.14 4.65 -11.96
N ILE A 143 -3.35 5.78 -12.65
CA ILE A 143 -4.67 6.40 -12.79
C ILE A 143 -5.67 5.42 -13.42
N VAL A 144 -5.31 4.80 -14.54
CA VAL A 144 -6.18 3.84 -15.23
C VAL A 144 -6.49 2.63 -14.35
N THR A 145 -5.48 2.09 -13.66
CA THR A 145 -5.65 0.93 -12.77
C THR A 145 -6.56 1.28 -11.59
N THR A 146 -6.40 2.46 -11.00
CA THR A 146 -7.28 2.95 -9.93
C THR A 146 -8.71 3.11 -10.42
N VAL A 147 -8.92 3.69 -11.61
CA VAL A 147 -10.25 3.83 -12.21
C VAL A 147 -10.87 2.46 -12.49
N VAL A 148 -10.11 1.51 -13.04
CA VAL A 148 -10.60 0.13 -13.25
C VAL A 148 -10.97 -0.52 -11.92
N ALA A 149 -10.15 -0.36 -10.87
CA ALA A 149 -10.46 -0.89 -9.56
C ALA A 149 -11.77 -0.30 -9.00
N MET A 150 -12.06 0.99 -9.22
CA MET A 150 -13.34 1.60 -8.81
C MET A 150 -14.56 0.96 -9.49
N PHE A 151 -14.41 0.38 -10.69
CA PHE A 151 -15.49 -0.37 -11.36
C PHE A 151 -15.59 -1.83 -10.91
N LEU A 152 -14.48 -2.40 -10.41
CA LEU A 152 -14.42 -3.79 -9.92
C LEU A 152 -14.82 -3.92 -8.44
N LEU A 153 -14.80 -2.81 -7.71
CA LEU A 153 -15.35 -2.69 -6.36
C LEU A 153 -16.86 -2.55 -6.49
#